data_AF-A0A6G2DP47-F1
#
_entry.id   AF-A0A6G2DP47-F1
#
_cell.length_a   1.000
_cell.length_b   1.000
_cell.length_c   1.000
_cell.angle_alpha   90.00
_cell.angle_beta   90.00
_cell.angle_gamma   90.00
#
_symmetry.space_group_name_H-M   'P 1'
#
loop_
_entity.id
_entity.type
_entity.pdbx_description
1 polymer ?
#
loop_
_entity_poly.entity_id
_entity_poly.type
_entity_poly.pdbx_seq_one_letter_code
_entity_poly.pdbx_strand_id
1 'polypeptide(L)'
;TIEYNNRPAGGFTIDVYNFAHSLDLYRGYAAIVAGEEFPASDFETQYCLATSRRANAHYVYSEEDLLAKYSQQFKVKKVMPAAFAELQGDYLYMLT
;
A
#
# COMPACT_ATOMS: atom_id res chain seq x y z
N THR A 1 -23.36 -3.44 -4.22
CA THR A 1 -23.01 -4.80 -3.79
C THR A 1 -21.67 -4.75 -3.11
N ILE A 2 -21.52 -5.37 -1.93
CA ILE A 2 -20.21 -5.53 -1.27
C ILE A 2 -19.60 -6.82 -1.81
N GLU A 3 -18.38 -6.76 -2.34
CA GLU A 3 -17.60 -7.95 -2.69
C GLU A 3 -16.73 -8.33 -1.50
N TYR A 4 -16.67 -9.63 -1.19
CA TYR A 4 -15.87 -10.19 -0.11
C TYR A 4 -14.99 -11.32 -0.63
N ASN A 5 -13.72 -11.33 -0.20
CA ASN A 5 -12.78 -12.37 -0.55
C ASN A 5 -11.93 -12.75 0.68
N ASN A 6 -11.76 -14.06 0.90
CA ASN A 6 -11.02 -14.63 2.05
C ASN A 6 -9.51 -14.73 1.82
N ARG A 7 -9.01 -14.32 0.65
CA ARG A 7 -7.58 -14.30 0.35
C ARG A 7 -6.97 -12.94 0.70
N PRO A 8 -5.64 -12.88 0.97
CA PRO A 8 -4.93 -11.61 1.05
C PRO A 8 -5.19 -10.73 -0.18
N ALA A 9 -5.32 -9.42 0.05
CA ALA A 9 -5.52 -8.46 -1.02
C ALA A 9 -4.37 -8.53 -2.05
N GLY A 10 -4.70 -8.33 -3.32
CA GLY A 10 -3.69 -8.28 -4.39
C GLY A 10 -3.00 -6.90 -4.47
N GLY A 11 -1.98 -6.83 -5.30
CA GLY A 11 -1.23 -5.59 -5.53
C GLY A 11 -0.47 -5.14 -4.29
N PHE A 12 -0.34 -3.82 -4.12
CA PHE A 12 0.41 -3.23 -3.01
C PHE A 12 -0.43 -3.00 -1.74
N THR A 13 -1.70 -3.39 -1.73
CA THR A 13 -2.57 -3.21 -0.55
C THR A 13 -1.99 -3.86 0.71
N ILE A 14 -1.37 -5.04 0.56
CA ILE A 14 -0.69 -5.71 1.68
C ILE A 14 0.52 -4.90 2.17
N ASP A 15 1.30 -4.30 1.26
CA ASP A 15 2.41 -3.44 1.66
C ASP A 15 1.95 -2.21 2.44
N VAL A 16 0.82 -1.61 2.03
CA VAL A 16 0.23 -0.46 2.73
C VAL A 16 -0.20 -0.85 4.14
N TYR A 17 -0.88 -1.99 4.30
CA TYR A 17 -1.31 -2.44 5.63
C TYR A 17 -0.14 -2.86 6.51
N ASN A 18 0.86 -3.55 5.95
CA ASN A 18 2.08 -3.91 6.65
C ASN A 18 2.80 -2.65 7.14
N PHE A 19 2.89 -1.61 6.30
CA PHE A 19 3.49 -0.35 6.66
C PHE A 19 2.67 0.42 7.71
N ALA A 20 1.35 0.49 7.57
CA ALA A 20 0.47 1.19 8.51
C ALA A 20 0.50 0.53 9.90
N HIS A 21 0.40 -0.79 9.97
CA HIS A 21 0.26 -1.48 11.26
C HIS A 21 1.57 -2.08 11.77
N SER A 22 2.68 -1.86 11.06
CA SER A 22 3.97 -2.47 11.36
C SER A 22 3.86 -4.00 11.50
N LEU A 23 3.13 -4.63 10.60
CA LEU A 23 2.80 -6.07 10.62
C LEU A 23 3.38 -6.80 9.40
N ASP A 24 3.44 -8.12 9.50
CA ASP A 24 3.60 -9.02 8.36
C ASP A 24 2.32 -9.83 8.17
N LEU A 25 1.42 -9.31 7.34
CA LEU A 25 0.14 -9.97 7.05
C LEU A 25 0.29 -11.30 6.33
N TYR A 26 1.36 -11.51 5.55
CA TYR A 26 1.57 -12.82 4.90
C TYR A 26 1.97 -13.87 5.92
N ARG A 27 2.90 -13.53 6.83
CA ARG A 27 3.25 -14.40 7.96
C ARG A 27 2.04 -14.69 8.84
N GLY A 28 1.25 -13.67 9.16
CA GLY A 28 0.04 -13.84 9.96
C GLY A 28 -1.02 -14.70 9.27
N TYR A 29 -1.24 -14.51 7.98
CA TYR A 29 -2.12 -15.38 7.19
C TYR A 29 -1.65 -16.84 7.17
N ALA A 30 -0.35 -17.06 6.96
CA ALA A 30 0.24 -18.40 6.98
C ALA A 30 0.07 -19.09 8.34
N ALA A 31 0.28 -18.36 9.45
CA ALA A 31 0.09 -18.86 10.80
C ALA A 31 -1.36 -19.33 11.03
N ILE A 32 -2.35 -18.50 10.67
CA ILE A 32 -3.77 -18.85 10.81
C ILE A 32 -4.12 -20.09 9.97
N VAL A 33 -3.62 -20.20 8.74
CA VAL A 33 -3.85 -21.38 7.89
C VAL A 33 -3.22 -22.64 8.49
N ALA A 34 -2.09 -22.52 9.18
CA ALA A 34 -1.44 -23.62 9.90
C ALA A 34 -2.10 -23.97 11.25
N GLY A 35 -3.12 -23.22 11.68
CA GLY A 35 -3.77 -23.39 12.99
C GLY A 35 -3.00 -22.78 14.16
N GLU A 36 -2.04 -21.89 13.87
CA GLU A 36 -1.27 -21.13 14.84
C GLU A 36 -1.94 -19.78 15.15
N GLU A 37 -1.50 -19.10 16.22
CA GLU A 37 -1.97 -17.77 16.56
C GLU A 37 -1.39 -16.70 15.62
N PHE A 38 -2.14 -15.60 15.44
CA PHE A 38 -1.63 -14.46 14.68
C PHE A 38 -0.52 -13.74 15.48
N PRO A 39 0.65 -13.47 14.88
CA PRO A 39 1.77 -12.86 15.59
C PRO A 39 1.44 -11.42 16.02
N ALA A 40 1.75 -11.10 17.28
CA ALA A 40 1.65 -9.73 17.78
C ALA A 40 2.65 -8.81 17.04
N SER A 41 2.27 -7.54 16.88
CA SER A 41 3.21 -6.50 16.49
C SER A 41 3.93 -5.97 17.71
N ASP A 42 5.26 -5.83 17.61
CA ASP A 42 6.07 -5.15 18.64
C ASP A 42 6.07 -3.62 18.47
N PHE A 43 5.37 -3.10 17.47
CA PHE A 43 5.40 -1.69 17.08
C PHE A 43 4.02 -1.04 17.18
N GLU A 44 4.03 0.25 17.51
CA GLU A 44 2.82 1.07 17.50
C GLU A 44 2.22 1.15 16.10
N THR A 45 0.89 1.07 16.03
CA THR A 45 0.15 1.27 14.79
C THR A 45 0.24 2.72 14.34
N GLN A 46 0.40 2.92 13.03
CA GLN A 46 0.46 4.20 12.36
C GLN A 46 -0.66 4.31 11.33
N TYR A 47 -0.88 5.54 10.86
CA TYR A 47 -1.75 5.79 9.72
C TYR A 47 -0.90 5.84 8.45
N CYS A 48 -1.39 5.23 7.38
CA CYS A 48 -0.80 5.34 6.06
C CYS A 48 -1.86 5.72 5.05
N LEU A 49 -1.65 6.83 4.35
CA LEU A 49 -2.38 7.15 3.14
C LEU A 49 -1.65 6.51 1.95
N ALA A 50 -2.36 5.69 1.20
CA ALA A 50 -1.89 5.17 -0.08
C ALA A 50 -2.69 5.77 -1.23
N THR A 51 -2.01 6.25 -2.26
CA THR A 51 -2.65 6.81 -3.45
C THR A 51 -1.85 6.47 -4.69
N SER A 52 -2.52 6.38 -5.84
CA SER A 52 -1.86 6.09 -7.11
C SER A 52 -1.91 7.23 -8.10
N ARG A 53 -0.94 7.25 -9.01
CA ARG A 53 -0.81 8.23 -10.08
C ARG A 53 -0.58 7.52 -11.41
N ARG A 54 -1.24 8.01 -12.45
CA ARG A 54 -1.05 7.55 -13.84
C ARG A 54 0.00 8.41 -14.55
N ALA A 55 0.89 7.79 -15.32
CA ALA A 55 1.93 8.49 -16.06
C ALA A 55 1.35 9.30 -17.23
N ASN A 56 0.25 8.83 -17.82
CA ASN A 56 -0.38 9.42 -19.01
C ASN A 56 -1.55 10.37 -18.71
N ALA A 57 -1.81 10.71 -17.43
CA ALA A 57 -2.90 11.60 -17.05
C ALA A 57 -2.40 13.02 -16.76
N HIS A 58 -3.20 14.01 -17.16
CA HIS A 58 -2.92 15.42 -16.93
C HIS A 58 -3.45 15.88 -15.55
N TYR A 59 -2.64 15.70 -14.51
CA TYR A 59 -2.95 16.21 -13.18
C TYR A 59 -2.66 17.72 -13.07
N VAL A 60 -3.43 18.42 -12.22
CA VAL A 60 -3.24 19.85 -11.91
C VAL A 60 -1.84 20.13 -11.34
N TYR A 61 -1.30 19.21 -10.54
CA TYR A 61 0.03 19.32 -9.94
C TYR A 61 0.99 18.28 -10.54
N SER A 62 2.22 18.70 -10.80
CA SER A 62 3.31 17.80 -11.19
C SER A 62 3.67 16.84 -10.05
N GLU A 63 4.43 15.79 -10.32
CA GLU A 63 4.93 14.93 -9.25
C GLU A 63 5.93 15.69 -8.37
N GLU A 64 6.76 16.52 -9.01
CA GLU A 64 7.77 17.37 -8.38
C GLU A 64 7.14 18.36 -7.39
N ASP A 65 6.02 19.01 -7.76
CA ASP A 65 5.29 19.94 -6.87
C ASP A 65 4.79 19.21 -5.62
N LEU A 66 4.26 18.00 -5.78
CA LEU A 66 3.74 17.20 -4.68
C LEU A 66 4.87 16.72 -3.76
N LEU A 67 5.97 16.24 -4.32
CA LEU A 67 7.13 15.81 -3.56
C LEU A 67 7.79 16.97 -2.81
N ALA A 68 7.87 18.16 -3.41
CA ALA A 68 8.37 19.33 -2.74
C ALA A 68 7.47 19.74 -1.56
N LYS A 69 6.15 19.80 -1.79
CA LYS A 69 5.17 20.22 -0.78
C LYS A 69 5.01 19.24 0.37
N TYR A 70 5.04 17.93 0.10
CA TYR A 70 4.78 16.87 1.07
C TYR A 70 6.03 16.01 1.35
N SER A 71 7.22 16.58 1.16
CA SER A 71 8.51 15.88 1.31
C SER A 71 8.67 15.15 2.64
N GLN A 72 8.12 15.71 3.72
CA GLN A 72 8.19 15.09 5.05
C GLN A 72 7.23 13.91 5.22
N GLN A 73 6.07 13.95 4.56
CA GLN A 73 5.03 12.92 4.65
C GLN A 73 5.26 11.78 3.66
N PHE A 74 5.87 12.05 2.49
CA PHE A 74 6.17 11.04 1.49
C PHE A 74 7.20 10.03 1.99
N LYS A 75 6.79 8.77 2.16
CA LYS A 75 7.67 7.70 2.66
C LYS A 75 8.12 6.74 1.58
N VAL A 76 7.22 6.41 0.65
CA VAL A 76 7.51 5.41 -0.39
C VAL A 76 6.89 5.81 -1.71
N LYS A 77 7.65 5.60 -2.78
CA LYS A 77 7.17 5.52 -4.17
C LYS A 77 7.46 4.13 -4.70
N LYS A 78 6.44 3.42 -5.20
CA LYS A 78 6.60 2.15 -5.94
C LYS A 78 6.14 2.33 -7.38
N VAL A 79 6.88 1.75 -8.32
CA VAL A 79 6.46 1.66 -9.73
C VAL A 79 5.63 0.40 -9.89
N MET A 80 4.45 0.52 -10.48
CA MET A 80 3.57 -0.60 -10.75
C MET A 80 4.12 -1.42 -11.92
N PRO A 81 4.18 -2.76 -11.83
CA PRO A 81 4.48 -3.59 -12.99
C PRO A 81 3.48 -3.31 -14.11
N ALA A 82 3.95 -3.29 -15.36
CA ALA A 82 3.13 -2.92 -16.53
C ALA A 82 1.82 -3.72 -16.64
N ALA A 83 1.85 -5.00 -16.26
CA ALA A 83 0.67 -5.88 -16.25
C ALA A 83 -0.46 -5.40 -15.32
N PHE A 84 -0.18 -4.54 -14.35
CA PHE A 84 -1.14 -4.02 -13.38
C PHE A 84 -1.36 -2.51 -13.48
N ALA A 85 -0.51 -1.79 -14.22
CA ALA A 85 -0.55 -0.33 -14.33
C ALA A 85 -1.87 0.20 -14.91
N GLU A 86 -2.47 -0.53 -15.87
CA GLU A 86 -3.76 -0.15 -16.45
C GLU A 86 -4.86 -0.06 -15.38
N LEU A 87 -4.92 -1.02 -14.47
CA LEU A 87 -5.95 -1.09 -13.43
C LEU A 87 -5.62 -0.21 -12.22
N GLN A 88 -4.37 -0.18 -11.78
CA GLN A 88 -3.98 0.39 -10.48
C GLN A 88 -3.26 1.73 -10.57
N GLY A 89 -2.85 2.16 -11.77
CA GLY A 89 -1.98 3.31 -11.99
C GLY A 89 -0.50 2.92 -12.03
N ASP A 90 0.33 3.80 -12.57
CA ASP A 90 1.75 3.55 -12.84
C ASP A 90 2.63 3.71 -11.60
N TYR A 91 2.22 4.57 -10.67
CA TYR A 91 2.94 4.84 -9.43
C TYR A 91 2.01 4.69 -8.24
N LEU A 92 2.53 4.08 -7.16
CA LEU A 92 1.93 4.10 -5.84
C LEU A 92 2.77 4.99 -4.93
N TYR A 93 2.10 5.82 -4.16
CA TYR A 93 2.68 6.64 -3.11
C TYR A 93 2.12 6.24 -1.76
N MET A 94 2.99 6.17 -0.75
CA MET A 94 2.61 6.01 0.66
C MET A 94 3.08 7.22 1.46
N LEU A 95 2.16 7.77 2.26
CA LEU A 95 2.36 8.96 3.06
C LEU A 95 1.92 8.73 4.51
N THR A 96 2.62 9.36 5.46
CA THR A 96 2.28 9.40 6.89
C THR A 96 2.19 10.82 7.40
#